data_AF-F3GNP8-F1
#
_entry.id   AF-F3GNP8-F1
#
_cell.length_a   1.000
_cell.length_b   1.000
_cell.length_c   1.000
_cell.angle_alpha   90.00
_cell.angle_beta   90.00
_cell.angle_gamma   90.00
#
_symmetry.space_group_name_H-M   'P 1'
#
loop_
_entity.id
_entity.type
_entity.pdbx_description
1 polymer ?
#
loop_
_entity_poly.entity_id
_entity_poly.type
_entity_poly.pdbx_seq_one_letter_code
_entity_poly.pdbx_strand_id
1 'polypeptide(L)'
;SGAGLSVGSLSMVQAAEVAPKVYHIAPSELEAALNQFGRESGVLISYGSQMTSGLKSRGLEGQYTPEQGLNALLEGTGLQAM
;
A
#
# COMPACT_ATOMS: atom_id res chain seq x y z
N SER A 1 48.51 -18.43 -18.05
CA SER A 1 47.34 -17.74 -18.63
C SER A 1 46.09 -18.14 -17.89
N GLY A 2 45.61 -17.30 -16.96
CA GLY A 2 44.35 -17.51 -16.25
C GLY A 2 43.32 -16.53 -16.79
N ALA A 3 42.45 -16.99 -17.68
CA ALA A 3 41.27 -16.22 -18.08
C ALA A 3 40.08 -16.81 -17.32
N GLY A 4 39.58 -16.04 -16.36
CA GLY A 4 38.44 -16.43 -15.54
C GLY A 4 37.47 -15.27 -15.39
N LEU A 5 36.22 -15.59 -15.72
CA LEU A 5 34.99 -15.02 -15.15
C LEU A 5 34.51 -13.69 -15.76
N SER A 6 33.83 -13.79 -16.91
CA SER A 6 32.83 -12.78 -17.29
C SER A 6 31.62 -12.93 -16.38
N VAL A 7 31.48 -11.99 -15.46
CA VAL A 7 30.34 -11.88 -14.55
C VAL A 7 29.04 -11.69 -15.35
N GLY A 8 28.15 -12.68 -15.28
CA GLY A 8 26.74 -12.44 -15.54
C GLY A 8 26.17 -11.68 -14.34
N SER A 9 25.53 -10.55 -14.58
CA SER A 9 24.76 -9.85 -13.54
C SER A 9 23.52 -9.27 -14.21
N LEU A 10 22.44 -10.05 -14.15
CA LEU A 10 21.30 -9.84 -13.25
C LEU A 10 20.36 -8.79 -13.83
N SER A 11 19.33 -9.28 -14.53
CA SER A 11 18.14 -8.52 -14.86
C SER A 11 17.59 -7.89 -13.58
N MET A 12 17.77 -6.59 -13.41
CA MET A 12 17.03 -5.82 -12.41
C MET A 12 15.59 -5.80 -12.90
N VAL A 13 14.75 -6.65 -12.32
CA VAL A 13 13.31 -6.45 -12.36
C VAL A 13 13.09 -5.14 -11.61
N GLN A 14 12.98 -4.04 -12.35
CA GLN A 14 12.62 -2.75 -11.81
C GLN A 14 11.15 -2.83 -11.42
N ALA A 15 10.86 -3.45 -10.26
CA ALA A 15 9.63 -3.15 -9.55
C ALA A 15 9.67 -1.64 -9.37
N ALA A 16 8.71 -0.92 -9.97
CA ALA A 16 8.64 0.51 -9.85
C ALA A 16 8.66 0.84 -8.34
N GLU A 17 9.78 1.35 -7.85
CA GLU A 17 9.98 1.64 -6.44
C GLU A 17 9.10 2.84 -6.11
N VAL A 18 7.83 2.58 -5.77
CA VAL A 18 6.92 3.63 -5.34
C VAL A 18 7.45 4.11 -4.00
N ALA A 19 8.02 5.31 -3.99
CA ALA A 19 8.64 5.87 -2.80
C ALA A 19 7.62 5.91 -1.64
N PRO A 20 8.01 5.42 -0.44
CA PRO A 20 7.14 5.49 0.72
C PRO A 20 6.84 6.95 1.08
N LYS A 21 5.60 7.19 1.49
CA LYS A 21 5.12 8.49 1.95
C LYS A 21 4.71 8.38 3.41
N VAL A 22 4.80 9.51 4.12
CA VAL A 22 4.29 9.61 5.48
C VAL A 22 2.78 9.78 5.40
N TYR A 23 2.03 8.93 6.11
CA TYR A 23 0.59 9.01 6.25
C TYR A 23 0.21 9.23 7.71
N HIS A 24 -0.84 10.01 7.93
CA HIS A 24 -1.44 10.24 9.26
C HIS A 24 -2.97 10.17 9.14
N ILE A 25 -3.49 8.95 9.20
CA ILE A 25 -4.91 8.64 9.09
C ILE A 25 -5.39 8.14 10.45
N ALA A 26 -6.31 8.87 11.06
CA ALA A 26 -6.86 8.49 12.36
C ALA A 26 -7.77 7.26 12.27
N PRO A 27 -7.88 6.45 13.35
CA PRO A 27 -8.85 5.37 13.43
C PRO A 27 -10.27 5.89 13.17
N SER A 28 -10.96 5.31 12.20
CA SER A 28 -12.25 5.81 11.70
C SER A 28 -13.02 4.69 10.97
N GLU A 29 -14.22 5.01 10.49
CA GLU A 29 -14.94 4.12 9.57
C GLU A 29 -14.05 3.86 8.35
N LEU A 30 -13.99 2.60 7.91
CA LEU A 30 -13.08 2.14 6.87
C LEU A 30 -13.23 2.96 5.58
N GLU A 31 -14.46 3.29 5.23
CA GLU A 31 -14.77 4.12 4.05
C GLU A 31 -14.13 5.53 4.14
N ALA A 32 -14.16 6.15 5.32
CA ALA A 32 -13.56 7.47 5.53
C ALA A 32 -12.03 7.38 5.45
N ALA A 33 -11.44 6.35 6.06
CA ALA A 33 -10.00 6.10 6.04
C ALA A 33 -9.49 5.85 4.60
N LEU A 34 -10.20 5.04 3.82
CA LEU A 34 -9.86 4.75 2.41
C LEU A 34 -9.97 6.00 1.53
N ASN A 35 -11.01 6.81 1.70
CA ASN A 35 -11.15 8.09 0.99
C ASN A 35 -10.01 9.06 1.33
N GLN A 36 -9.63 9.16 2.60
CA GLN A 36 -8.49 9.97 3.02
C GLN A 36 -7.19 9.45 2.41
N PHE A 37 -6.97 8.14 2.48
CA PHE A 37 -5.78 7.50 1.92
C PHE A 37 -5.65 7.69 0.41
N GLY A 38 -6.73 7.55 -0.36
CA GLY A 38 -6.71 7.78 -1.81
C GLY A 38 -6.28 9.21 -2.15
N ARG A 39 -6.78 10.19 -1.39
CA ARG A 39 -6.40 11.60 -1.53
C ARG A 39 -4.94 11.88 -1.19
N GLU A 40 -4.40 11.27 -0.13
CA GLU A 40 -3.01 11.48 0.30
C GLU A 40 -1.99 10.72 -0.57
N SER A 41 -2.33 9.47 -0.95
CA SER A 41 -1.47 8.62 -1.77
C SER A 41 -1.45 9.07 -3.24
N GLY A 42 -2.56 9.66 -3.71
CA GLY A 42 -2.81 9.97 -5.11
C GLY A 42 -3.34 8.78 -5.91
N VAL A 43 -3.78 7.72 -5.22
CA VAL A 43 -4.31 6.50 -5.84
C VAL A 43 -5.84 6.55 -5.85
N LEU A 44 -6.43 6.17 -6.99
CA LEU A 44 -7.86 5.91 -7.07
C LEU A 44 -8.16 4.54 -6.47
N ILE A 45 -8.94 4.53 -5.39
CA ILE A 45 -9.33 3.30 -4.70
C ILE A 45 -10.81 3.06 -4.96
N SER A 46 -11.09 1.95 -5.65
CA SER A 46 -12.45 1.49 -5.91
C SER A 46 -12.79 0.37 -4.94
N TYR A 47 -13.85 0.54 -4.18
CA TYR A 47 -14.34 -0.44 -3.23
C TYR A 47 -15.87 -0.52 -3.31
N GLY A 48 -16.45 -1.66 -2.97
CA GLY A 48 -17.90 -1.78 -2.84
C GLY A 48 -18.36 -1.22 -1.50
N SER A 49 -19.18 -0.17 -1.48
CA SER A 49 -19.68 0.46 -0.23
C SER A 49 -20.35 -0.53 0.73
N GLN A 50 -20.97 -1.59 0.20
CA GLN A 50 -21.57 -2.67 0.99
C GLN A 50 -20.55 -3.56 1.72
N MET A 51 -19.32 -3.66 1.19
CA MET A 51 -18.23 -4.45 1.80
C MET A 51 -17.52 -3.67 2.91
N THR A 52 -17.52 -2.34 2.83
CA THR A 52 -16.86 -1.45 3.81
C THR A 52 -17.82 -0.90 4.87
N SER A 53 -19.13 -1.07 4.68
CA SER A 53 -20.17 -0.56 5.60
C SER A 53 -20.05 -1.15 7.00
N GLY A 54 -19.93 -0.29 8.01
CA GLY A 54 -19.84 -0.67 9.41
C GLY A 54 -18.50 -1.28 9.82
N LEU A 55 -17.51 -1.33 8.91
CA LEU A 55 -16.15 -1.75 9.24
C LEU A 55 -15.33 -0.55 9.72
N LYS A 56 -14.42 -0.82 10.66
CA LYS A 56 -13.51 0.19 11.20
C LYS A 56 -12.09 -0.10 10.78
N SER A 57 -11.40 0.96 10.38
CA SER A 57 -9.96 0.93 10.22
C SER A 57 -9.27 1.32 11.52
N ARG A 58 -8.10 0.74 11.77
CA ARG A 58 -7.22 1.16 12.86
C ARG A 58 -6.48 2.47 12.54
N GLY A 59 -6.68 3.01 11.34
CA GLY A 59 -5.91 4.14 10.85
C GLY A 59 -4.55 3.71 10.30
N LEU A 60 -3.72 4.69 9.95
CA LEU A 60 -2.40 4.49 9.40
C LEU A 60 -1.49 5.62 9.86
N GLU A 61 -0.40 5.30 10.54
CA GLU A 61 0.58 6.30 10.97
C GLU A 61 1.99 5.79 10.70
N GLY A 62 2.76 6.55 9.92
CA GLY A 62 4.14 6.22 9.57
C GLY A 62 4.41 6.28 8.08
N GLN A 63 5.53 5.66 7.66
CA GLN A 63 5.98 5.65 6.26
C GLN A 63 5.55 4.36 5.58
N TYR A 64 4.76 4.49 4.50
CA TYR A 64 4.25 3.36 3.74
C TYR A 64 4.29 3.64 2.25
N THR A 65 4.46 2.60 1.43
CA THR A 65 4.05 2.70 0.02
C THR A 65 2.52 2.72 -0.08
N PRO A 66 1.93 3.18 -1.20
CA PRO A 66 0.48 3.14 -1.38
C PRO A 66 -0.12 1.74 -1.22
N GLU A 67 0.57 0.70 -1.68
CA GLU A 67 0.13 -0.69 -1.53
C GLU A 67 0.20 -1.15 -0.06
N GLN A 68 1.30 -0.85 0.63
CA GLN A 68 1.47 -1.19 2.04
C GLN A 68 0.45 -0.46 2.92
N GLY A 69 0.22 0.83 2.68
CA GLY A 69 -0.73 1.65 3.42
C GLY A 69 -2.16 1.17 3.23
N LEU A 70 -2.53 0.80 1.99
CA LEU A 70 -3.84 0.23 1.72
C LEU A 70 -4.05 -1.10 2.45
N ASN A 71 -3.05 -1.98 2.44
CA ASN A 71 -3.12 -3.25 3.15
C ASN A 71 -3.29 -3.04 4.66
N ALA A 72 -2.50 -2.15 5.25
CA ALA A 72 -2.57 -1.78 6.66
C ALA A 72 -3.94 -1.21 7.07
N LEU A 73 -4.56 -0.39 6.21
CA LEU A 73 -5.91 0.14 6.47
C LEU A 73 -7.00 -0.93 6.47
N LEU A 74 -6.81 -2.00 5.68
CA LEU A 74 -7.71 -3.14 5.57
C LEU A 74 -7.42 -4.24 6.61
N GLU A 75 -6.32 -4.16 7.36
CA GLU A 75 -5.98 -5.16 8.37
C GLU A 75 -7.09 -5.30 9.42
N GLY A 76 -7.52 -6.54 9.65
CA GLY A 76 -8.60 -6.86 10.60
C GLY A 76 -10.01 -6.65 10.06
N THR A 77 -10.17 -6.18 8.82
CA THR A 77 -11.48 -6.03 8.15
C THR A 77 -11.91 -7.28 7.39
N GLY A 78 -10.98 -8.21 7.14
CA GLY A 78 -11.18 -9.39 6.28
C GLY A 78 -11.10 -9.08 4.78
N LEU A 79 -10.87 -7.81 4.42
CA LEU A 79 -10.66 -7.37 3.04
C LEU A 79 -9.17 -7.34 2.70
N GLN A 80 -8.87 -7.50 1.42
CA GLN A 80 -7.51 -7.41 0.88
C GLN A 80 -7.54 -6.56 -0.39
N ALA A 81 -6.52 -5.72 -0.57
CA ALA A 81 -6.29 -5.06 -1.85
C ALA A 81 -5.76 -6.08 -2.85
N MET A 82 -6.32 -6.09 -4.06
CA MET A 82 -5.92 -6.96 -5.17
C MET A 82 -5.33 -6.15 -6.32
#